data_AF-A0A2R6JDE8-F1
#
_entry.id   AF-A0A2R6JDE8-F1
#
_cell.length_a   1.000
_cell.length_b   1.000
_cell.length_c   1.000
_cell.angle_alpha   90.00
_cell.angle_beta   90.00
_cell.angle_gamma   90.00
#
_symmetry.space_group_name_H-M   'P 1'
#
loop_
_entity.id
_entity.type
_entity.pdbx_description
1 polymer ?
#
loop_
_entity_poly.entity_id
_entity_poly.type
_entity_poly.pdbx_seq_one_letter_code
_entity_poly.pdbx_strand_id
1 'polypeptide(L)'
;MATVLPERRRYDVAPGEFTGAIGDSITVLPLVAAVGALTPASLPHVLAGFAVFQVVWGAVYGVPLSVEPMKALAGLAVAGAVGYRGVVAAGLAAGVVLLAAGRLGLLSRLAAAVGEPVVRGVQFAVACLLVVAAADLATAAPVVAVAGLTLAAVVAAVSPRAVGLVVLTAGLLWGLWTAGIPAASVPAATPFPSGGPTLSRAALEGTVAQLAMTVGNAAVATSLLLSDRYGADVSPDRLAESMGAMNLLAVPLGALPMCHGSGGLAGKHAFGARTATANLVAGCLYGGLAVVSGLFEAVPMALLGVLLVAVAASLARTALAATDRPVFVVAVGALAVLTNVGVAFVAGAAWWLRPRAFR
;
A
#
# COMPACT_ATOMS: atom_id res chain seq x y z
N MET A 1 4.54 44.40 -0.33
CA MET A 1 5.82 43.69 -0.52
C MET A 1 5.45 42.23 -0.78
N ALA A 2 5.42 41.81 -2.05
CA ALA A 2 5.13 40.42 -2.39
C ALA A 2 6.27 39.55 -1.87
N THR A 3 6.01 38.70 -0.89
CA THR A 3 6.93 37.67 -0.45
C THR A 3 7.15 36.73 -1.63
N VAL A 4 8.28 36.88 -2.31
CA VAL A 4 8.79 35.89 -3.26
C VAL A 4 9.01 34.62 -2.45
N LEU A 5 8.10 33.66 -2.55
CA LEU A 5 8.31 32.33 -1.98
C LEU A 5 9.57 31.78 -2.64
N PRO A 6 10.56 31.28 -1.87
CA PRO A 6 11.77 30.72 -2.45
C PRO A 6 11.41 29.61 -3.45
N GLU A 7 12.07 29.62 -4.61
CA GLU A 7 11.92 28.55 -5.60
C GLU A 7 12.13 27.20 -4.92
N ARG A 8 11.12 26.33 -5.04
CA ARG A 8 11.18 24.98 -4.49
C ARG A 8 12.29 24.21 -5.19
N ARG A 9 13.32 23.79 -4.43
CA ARG A 9 14.30 22.84 -4.95
C ARG A 9 13.62 21.50 -5.24
N ARG A 10 13.58 21.13 -6.52
CA ARG A 10 13.01 19.86 -6.98
C ARG A 10 13.87 18.66 -6.57
N TYR A 11 15.18 18.88 -6.44
CA TYR A 11 16.17 17.89 -6.05
C TYR A 11 17.16 18.50 -5.07
N ASP A 12 17.54 17.71 -4.06
CA ASP A 12 18.61 18.01 -3.10
C ASP A 12 19.33 16.71 -2.68
N VAL A 13 20.50 16.79 -2.09
CA VAL A 13 21.31 15.62 -1.67
C VAL A 13 21.47 15.56 -0.15
N ALA A 14 20.47 16.07 0.59
CA ALA A 14 20.49 16.04 2.05
C ALA A 14 20.36 14.60 2.59
N PRO A 15 20.94 14.29 3.77
CA PRO A 15 20.78 12.98 4.41
C PRO A 15 19.32 12.55 4.58
N GLY A 16 18.43 13.52 4.82
CA GLY A 16 16.98 13.32 4.91
C GLY A 16 16.35 12.73 3.65
N GLU A 17 16.93 12.93 2.47
CA GLU A 17 16.43 12.34 1.22
C GLU A 17 16.68 10.82 1.19
N PHE A 18 17.81 10.37 1.74
CA PHE A 18 18.18 8.95 1.78
C PHE A 18 17.41 8.21 2.87
N THR A 19 17.32 8.78 4.07
CA THR A 19 16.51 8.20 5.15
C THR A 19 15.02 8.30 4.83
N GLY A 20 14.59 9.36 4.17
CA GLY A 20 13.22 9.53 3.72
C GLY A 20 12.82 8.55 2.61
N ALA A 21 13.75 8.10 1.78
CA ALA A 21 13.48 7.13 0.70
C ALA A 21 12.88 5.81 1.22
N ILE A 22 13.23 5.38 2.42
CA ILE A 22 12.69 4.16 3.06
C ILE A 22 11.34 4.38 3.77
N GLY A 23 10.87 5.62 3.86
CA GLY A 23 9.72 5.99 4.70
C GLY A 23 8.40 5.32 4.31
N ASP A 24 8.15 5.12 3.02
CA ASP A 24 7.01 4.34 2.51
C ASP A 24 7.31 2.82 2.51
N SER A 25 8.56 2.46 2.22
CA SER A 25 9.08 1.08 2.18
C SER A 25 8.80 0.26 3.44
N ILE A 26 8.71 0.94 4.59
CA ILE A 26 8.31 0.38 5.89
C ILE A 26 7.00 -0.42 5.81
N THR A 27 6.05 0.02 4.99
CA THR A 27 4.76 -0.69 4.83
C THR A 27 4.65 -1.39 3.47
N VAL A 28 5.32 -0.86 2.44
CA VAL A 28 5.31 -1.45 1.09
C VAL A 28 6.00 -2.81 1.08
N LEU A 29 7.23 -2.90 1.56
CA LEU A 29 8.04 -4.12 1.42
C LEU A 29 7.45 -5.31 2.19
N PRO A 30 6.95 -5.18 3.43
CA PRO A 30 6.24 -6.27 4.10
C PRO A 30 5.05 -6.80 3.31
N LEU A 31 4.26 -5.90 2.70
CA LEU A 31 3.08 -6.30 1.93
C LEU A 31 3.46 -6.91 0.58
N VAL A 32 4.50 -6.41 -0.09
CA VAL A 32 5.05 -7.00 -1.31
C VAL A 32 5.62 -8.39 -1.04
N ALA A 33 6.37 -8.58 0.05
CA ALA A 33 6.88 -9.88 0.47
C ALA A 33 5.72 -10.87 0.70
N ALA A 34 4.66 -10.44 1.39
CA ALA A 34 3.47 -11.25 1.61
C ALA A 34 2.78 -11.67 0.31
N VAL A 35 2.59 -10.72 -0.62
CA VAL A 35 1.97 -11.01 -1.91
C VAL A 35 2.82 -11.97 -2.73
N GLY A 36 4.14 -11.79 -2.76
CA GLY A 36 5.04 -12.69 -3.49
C GLY A 36 5.09 -14.10 -2.92
N ALA A 37 5.00 -14.26 -1.60
CA ALA A 37 5.03 -15.56 -0.95
C ALA A 37 3.68 -16.31 -0.99
N LEU A 38 2.56 -15.59 -1.02
CA LEU A 38 1.21 -16.18 -0.88
C LEU A 38 0.40 -16.17 -2.17
N THR A 39 0.94 -15.60 -3.25
CA THR A 39 0.27 -15.54 -4.55
C THR A 39 1.25 -15.85 -5.69
N PRO A 40 0.77 -16.16 -6.91
CA PRO A 40 1.64 -16.34 -8.08
C PRO A 40 2.38 -15.07 -8.58
N ALA A 41 2.32 -13.96 -7.84
CA ALA A 41 2.93 -12.70 -8.25
C ALA A 41 4.45 -12.82 -8.40
N SER A 42 4.99 -12.36 -9.53
CA SER A 42 6.42 -12.31 -9.74
C SER A 42 7.04 -11.10 -9.02
N LEU A 43 7.76 -11.35 -7.92
CA LEU A 43 8.47 -10.30 -7.17
C LEU A 43 9.41 -9.42 -8.01
N PRO A 44 10.23 -9.95 -8.94
CA PRO A 44 11.06 -9.10 -9.79
C PRO A 44 10.23 -8.06 -10.57
N HIS A 45 9.09 -8.47 -11.15
CA HIS A 45 8.19 -7.58 -11.90
C HIS A 45 7.50 -6.56 -10.98
N VAL A 46 7.05 -7.01 -9.81
CA VAL A 46 6.41 -6.13 -8.81
C VAL A 46 7.37 -5.05 -8.36
N LEU A 47 8.57 -5.42 -7.94
CA LEU A 47 9.60 -4.50 -7.45
C LEU A 47 10.11 -3.59 -8.58
N ALA A 48 10.25 -4.09 -9.82
CA ALA A 48 10.60 -3.27 -10.98
C ALA A 48 9.52 -2.21 -11.27
N GLY A 49 8.23 -2.57 -11.13
CA GLY A 49 7.13 -1.61 -11.24
C GLY A 49 7.24 -0.47 -10.23
N PHE A 50 7.49 -0.80 -8.95
CA PHE A 50 7.76 0.21 -7.92
C PHE A 50 9.00 1.04 -8.25
N ALA A 51 10.08 0.42 -8.70
CA ALA A 51 11.32 1.11 -9.06
C ALA A 51 11.08 2.19 -10.12
N VAL A 52 10.43 1.81 -11.22
CA VAL A 52 10.12 2.72 -12.34
C VAL A 52 9.20 3.83 -11.89
N PHE A 53 8.08 3.51 -11.24
CA PHE A 53 7.07 4.51 -10.93
C PHE A 53 7.43 5.42 -9.76
N GLN A 54 8.28 4.98 -8.82
CA GLN A 54 8.89 5.89 -7.85
C GLN A 54 9.69 6.97 -8.57
N VAL A 55 10.54 6.61 -9.54
CA VAL A 55 11.33 7.56 -10.34
C VAL A 55 10.43 8.48 -11.17
N VAL A 56 9.49 7.90 -11.93
CA VAL A 56 8.59 8.66 -12.83
C VAL A 56 7.80 9.70 -12.05
N TRP A 57 7.13 9.31 -10.97
CA TRP A 57 6.27 10.24 -10.24
C TRP A 57 7.05 11.21 -9.35
N GLY A 58 8.19 10.79 -8.80
CA GLY A 58 9.13 11.72 -8.15
C GLY A 58 9.57 12.81 -9.12
N ALA A 59 9.99 12.42 -10.33
CA ALA A 59 10.36 13.36 -11.38
C ALA A 59 9.17 14.25 -11.75
N VAL A 60 8.01 13.71 -12.10
CA VAL A 60 6.84 14.49 -12.58
C VAL A 60 6.32 15.48 -11.54
N TYR A 61 6.17 15.09 -10.28
CA TYR A 61 5.61 15.96 -9.25
C TYR A 61 6.66 16.83 -8.54
N GLY A 62 7.94 16.47 -8.59
CA GLY A 62 9.00 17.27 -8.00
C GLY A 62 9.02 17.29 -6.47
N VAL A 63 8.40 16.30 -5.84
CA VAL A 63 8.24 16.11 -4.39
C VAL A 63 8.43 14.62 -4.09
N PRO A 64 8.68 14.24 -2.82
CA PRO A 64 8.84 12.83 -2.45
C PRO A 64 7.48 12.10 -2.45
N LEU A 65 6.86 11.98 -3.62
CA LEU A 65 5.53 11.39 -3.78
C LEU A 65 5.58 9.88 -3.56
N SER A 66 4.76 9.36 -2.66
CA SER A 66 4.74 7.93 -2.40
C SER A 66 4.21 7.13 -3.60
N VAL A 67 4.76 5.95 -3.85
CA VAL A 67 4.18 4.92 -4.72
C VAL A 67 4.11 3.64 -3.92
N GLU A 68 2.89 3.23 -3.59
CA GLU A 68 2.62 2.11 -2.69
C GLU A 68 1.60 1.16 -3.32
N PRO A 69 1.55 -0.13 -2.92
CA PRO A 69 0.49 -1.01 -3.37
C PRO A 69 -0.86 -0.51 -2.87
N MET A 70 -1.90 -0.75 -3.66
CA MET A 70 -3.29 -0.62 -3.28
C MET A 70 -3.59 -1.57 -2.12
N LYS A 71 -3.48 -1.04 -0.89
CA LYS A 71 -3.45 -1.81 0.37
C LYS A 71 -4.66 -2.73 0.55
N ALA A 72 -5.86 -2.35 0.12
CA ALA A 72 -7.03 -3.22 0.22
C ALA A 72 -6.95 -4.39 -0.76
N LEU A 73 -6.59 -4.15 -2.02
CA LEU A 73 -6.41 -5.23 -3.01
C LEU A 73 -5.27 -6.18 -2.63
N ALA A 74 -4.13 -5.64 -2.23
CA ALA A 74 -2.99 -6.45 -1.79
C ALA A 74 -3.32 -7.25 -0.53
N GLY A 75 -4.02 -6.65 0.45
CA GLY A 75 -4.47 -7.36 1.65
C GLY A 75 -5.51 -8.45 1.37
N LEU A 76 -6.47 -8.19 0.48
CA LEU A 76 -7.44 -9.19 0.01
C LEU A 76 -6.77 -10.35 -0.71
N ALA A 77 -5.70 -10.09 -1.47
CA ALA A 77 -4.92 -11.11 -2.15
C ALA A 77 -4.19 -12.03 -1.16
N VAL A 78 -3.50 -11.41 -0.20
CA VAL A 78 -2.78 -12.10 0.89
C VAL A 78 -3.72 -12.94 1.73
N ALA A 79 -4.93 -12.44 2.00
CA ALA A 79 -5.94 -13.18 2.76
C ALA A 79 -6.66 -14.26 1.92
N GLY A 80 -6.30 -14.46 0.66
CA GLY A 80 -6.95 -15.44 -0.23
C GLY A 80 -8.37 -15.07 -0.67
N ALA A 81 -8.87 -13.88 -0.31
CA ALA A 81 -10.21 -13.42 -0.65
C ALA A 81 -10.35 -13.04 -2.13
N VAL A 82 -9.26 -12.62 -2.78
CA VAL A 82 -9.20 -12.34 -4.21
C VAL A 82 -7.94 -12.99 -4.80
N GLY A 83 -8.10 -13.93 -5.74
CA GLY A 83 -6.95 -14.54 -6.43
C GLY A 83 -6.15 -13.51 -7.25
N TYR A 84 -4.86 -13.78 -7.51
CA TYR A 84 -3.95 -12.86 -8.21
C TYR A 84 -4.50 -12.32 -9.53
N ARG A 85 -5.06 -13.18 -10.40
CA ARG A 85 -5.67 -12.75 -11.67
C ARG A 85 -6.88 -11.81 -11.48
N GLY A 86 -7.58 -11.95 -10.35
CA GLY A 86 -8.63 -11.02 -9.92
C GLY A 86 -8.07 -9.68 -9.44
N VAL A 87 -6.92 -9.68 -8.75
CA VAL A 87 -6.18 -8.46 -8.38
C VAL A 87 -5.72 -7.70 -9.63
N VAL A 88 -5.21 -8.41 -10.64
CA VAL A 88 -4.85 -7.84 -11.95
C VAL A 88 -6.07 -7.18 -12.59
N ALA A 89 -7.21 -7.87 -12.66
CA ALA A 89 -8.45 -7.32 -13.19
C ALA A 89 -8.93 -6.08 -12.40
N ALA A 90 -8.90 -6.17 -11.07
CA ALA A 90 -9.31 -5.08 -10.18
C ALA A 90 -8.40 -3.86 -10.29
N GLY A 91 -7.09 -4.06 -10.44
CA GLY A 91 -6.12 -2.98 -10.66
C GLY A 91 -6.33 -2.26 -11.98
N LEU A 92 -6.58 -2.99 -13.06
CA LEU A 92 -6.92 -2.40 -14.36
C LEU A 92 -8.24 -1.64 -14.30
N ALA A 93 -9.28 -2.22 -13.70
CA ALA A 93 -10.57 -1.57 -13.53
C ALA A 93 -10.45 -0.30 -12.68
N ALA A 94 -9.74 -0.34 -11.56
CA ALA A 94 -9.44 0.84 -10.75
C ALA A 94 -8.64 1.87 -11.57
N GLY A 95 -7.69 1.43 -12.38
CA GLY A 95 -6.91 2.28 -13.28
C GLY A 95 -7.78 3.06 -14.26
N VAL A 96 -8.70 2.39 -14.95
CA VAL A 96 -9.67 3.01 -15.87
C VAL A 96 -10.54 4.03 -15.12
N VAL A 97 -11.10 3.63 -13.98
CA VAL A 97 -12.01 4.48 -13.20
C VAL A 97 -11.31 5.72 -12.68
N LEU A 98 -10.11 5.58 -12.10
CA LEU A 98 -9.34 6.71 -11.58
C LEU A 98 -8.89 7.66 -12.68
N LEU A 99 -8.43 7.13 -13.82
CA LEU A 99 -8.03 7.94 -14.97
C LEU A 99 -9.20 8.75 -15.51
N ALA A 100 -10.35 8.10 -15.74
CA ALA A 100 -11.55 8.75 -16.24
C ALA A 100 -12.07 9.79 -15.24
N ALA A 101 -12.18 9.42 -13.96
CA ALA A 101 -12.73 10.29 -12.94
C ALA A 101 -11.83 11.50 -12.65
N GLY A 102 -10.50 11.34 -12.70
CA GLY A 102 -9.55 12.45 -12.60
C GLY A 102 -9.67 13.44 -13.77
N ARG A 103 -9.76 12.93 -15.00
CA ARG A 103 -9.96 13.79 -16.20
C ARG A 103 -11.28 14.54 -16.21
N LEU A 104 -12.32 13.94 -15.63
CA LEU A 104 -13.66 14.53 -15.52
C LEU A 104 -13.81 15.46 -14.30
N GLY A 105 -12.78 15.61 -13.45
CA GLY A 105 -12.85 16.45 -12.26
C GLY A 105 -13.82 15.92 -11.19
N LEU A 106 -14.05 14.61 -11.16
CA LEU A 106 -15.06 13.98 -10.29
C LEU A 106 -14.53 13.71 -8.89
N LEU A 107 -13.22 13.53 -8.70
CA LEU A 107 -12.65 13.14 -7.40
C LEU A 107 -12.77 14.28 -6.40
N SER A 108 -12.49 15.51 -6.83
CA SER A 108 -12.67 16.69 -5.98
C SER A 108 -14.13 16.90 -5.57
N ARG A 109 -15.10 16.43 -6.38
CA ARG A 109 -16.54 16.51 -6.09
C ARG A 109 -17.03 15.37 -5.19
N LEU A 110 -16.50 14.17 -5.39
CA LEU A 110 -16.90 12.95 -4.66
C LEU A 110 -16.21 12.81 -3.30
N ALA A 111 -15.15 13.58 -3.05
CA ALA A 111 -14.46 13.65 -1.76
C ALA A 111 -15.41 13.87 -0.57
N ALA A 112 -16.48 14.64 -0.77
CA ALA A 112 -17.48 14.94 0.27
C ALA A 112 -18.56 13.84 0.45
N ALA A 113 -18.70 12.93 -0.52
CA ALA A 113 -19.78 11.94 -0.54
C ALA A 113 -19.40 10.60 0.11
N VAL A 114 -18.12 10.22 0.06
CA VAL A 114 -17.65 8.97 0.66
C VAL A 114 -17.42 9.18 2.15
N GLY A 115 -18.29 8.57 2.98
CA GLY A 115 -18.19 8.66 4.43
C GLY A 115 -16.88 8.12 4.97
N GLU A 116 -16.13 8.95 5.70
CA GLU A 116 -14.90 8.53 6.38
C GLU A 116 -15.09 7.22 7.18
N PRO A 117 -16.15 7.04 8.00
CA PRO A 117 -16.31 5.81 8.77
C PRO A 117 -16.45 4.55 7.91
N VAL A 118 -16.97 4.64 6.68
CA VAL A 118 -17.07 3.49 5.76
C VAL A 118 -15.69 3.10 5.24
N VAL A 119 -14.87 4.09 4.87
CA VAL A 119 -13.49 3.86 4.42
C VAL A 119 -12.65 3.25 5.55
N ARG A 120 -12.79 3.77 6.77
CA ARG A 120 -12.12 3.22 7.96
C ARG A 120 -12.59 1.80 8.26
N GLY A 121 -13.88 1.52 8.12
CA GLY A 121 -14.45 0.17 8.24
C GLY A 121 -13.81 -0.83 7.27
N VAL A 122 -13.64 -0.47 6.00
CA VAL A 122 -12.94 -1.31 5.01
C VAL A 122 -11.47 -1.51 5.38
N GLN A 123 -10.77 -0.46 5.83
CA GLN A 123 -9.38 -0.57 6.28
C GLN A 123 -9.25 -1.53 7.46
N PHE A 124 -10.16 -1.44 8.43
CA PHE A 124 -10.21 -2.32 9.60
C PHE A 124 -10.56 -3.75 9.20
N ALA A 125 -11.50 -3.96 8.27
CA ALA A 125 -11.82 -5.27 7.71
C ALA A 125 -10.59 -5.96 7.12
N VAL A 126 -9.81 -5.25 6.29
CA VAL A 126 -8.57 -5.77 5.71
C VAL A 126 -7.56 -6.11 6.80
N ALA A 127 -7.44 -5.28 7.84
CA ALA A 127 -6.58 -5.59 8.99
C ALA A 127 -6.99 -6.90 9.67
N CYS A 128 -8.28 -7.13 9.90
CA CYS A 128 -8.76 -8.37 10.50
C CYS A 128 -8.45 -9.59 9.62
N LEU A 129 -8.68 -9.49 8.30
CA LEU A 129 -8.38 -10.58 7.37
C LEU A 129 -6.89 -10.94 7.33
N LEU A 130 -6.00 -9.93 7.43
CA LEU A 130 -4.56 -10.15 7.52
C LEU A 130 -4.15 -10.85 8.82
N VAL A 131 -4.82 -10.56 9.94
CA VAL A 131 -4.57 -11.28 11.22
C VAL A 131 -5.00 -12.74 11.11
N VAL A 132 -6.14 -13.03 10.47
CA VAL A 132 -6.58 -14.40 10.22
C VAL A 132 -5.55 -15.15 9.37
N ALA A 133 -5.11 -14.57 8.25
CA ALA A 133 -4.07 -15.16 7.40
C ALA A 133 -2.74 -15.36 8.14
N ALA A 134 -2.37 -14.44 9.05
CA ALA A 134 -1.15 -14.55 9.83
C ALA A 134 -1.16 -15.74 10.81
N ALA A 135 -2.33 -16.09 11.37
CA ALA A 135 -2.45 -17.18 12.34
C ALA A 135 -2.06 -18.52 11.71
N ASP A 136 -2.53 -18.78 10.49
CA ASP A 136 -2.20 -20.01 9.75
C ASP A 136 -0.68 -20.13 9.52
N LEU A 137 -0.03 -19.02 9.16
CA LEU A 137 1.42 -18.99 8.94
C LEU A 137 2.23 -19.18 10.22
N ALA A 138 1.74 -18.65 11.35
CA ALA A 138 2.42 -18.75 12.64
C ALA A 138 2.38 -20.19 13.19
N THR A 139 1.28 -20.91 12.99
CA THR A 139 1.12 -22.28 13.51
C THR A 139 2.05 -23.30 12.83
N ALA A 140 2.49 -23.03 11.59
CA ALA A 140 3.39 -23.91 10.85
C ALA A 140 4.82 -23.97 11.43
N ALA A 141 5.29 -22.92 12.10
CA ALA A 141 6.60 -22.90 12.77
C ALA A 141 6.57 -22.05 14.06
N PRO A 142 5.99 -22.58 15.17
CA PRO A 142 5.68 -21.81 16.36
C PRO A 142 6.90 -21.15 17.02
N VAL A 143 8.06 -21.82 17.02
CA VAL A 143 9.29 -21.28 17.62
C VAL A 143 9.77 -20.03 16.87
N VAL A 144 9.77 -20.09 15.52
CA VAL A 144 10.15 -18.96 14.67
C VAL A 144 9.12 -17.83 14.79
N ALA A 145 7.83 -18.17 14.87
CA ALA A 145 6.76 -17.21 15.08
C ALA A 145 6.92 -16.45 16.41
N VAL A 146 7.17 -17.17 17.52
CA VAL A 146 7.39 -16.56 18.85
C VAL A 146 8.61 -15.66 18.82
N ALA A 147 9.74 -16.12 18.28
CA ALA A 147 10.95 -15.30 18.16
C ALA A 147 10.70 -14.02 17.35
N GLY A 148 9.99 -14.13 16.23
CA GLY A 148 9.59 -13.00 15.40
C GLY A 148 8.66 -12.03 16.12
N LEU A 149 7.67 -12.53 16.87
CA LEU A 149 6.76 -11.71 17.67
C LEU A 149 7.49 -11.00 18.83
N THR A 150 8.43 -11.68 19.48
CA THR A 150 9.29 -11.06 20.50
C THR A 150 10.13 -9.94 19.91
N LEU A 151 10.77 -10.17 18.76
CA LEU A 151 11.49 -9.12 18.03
C LEU A 151 10.56 -7.95 17.69
N ALA A 152 9.38 -8.23 17.14
CA ALA A 152 8.39 -7.22 16.80
C ALA A 152 7.97 -6.40 18.03
N ALA A 153 7.74 -7.03 19.18
CA ALA A 153 7.37 -6.37 20.43
C ALA A 153 8.50 -5.46 20.97
N VAL A 154 9.74 -5.94 20.96
CA VAL A 154 10.93 -5.16 21.37
C VAL A 154 11.08 -3.93 20.47
N VAL A 155 10.98 -4.11 19.15
CA VAL A 155 11.06 -2.99 18.20
C VAL A 155 9.89 -2.04 18.39
N ALA A 156 8.68 -2.55 18.62
CA ALA A 156 7.49 -1.72 18.83
C ALA A 156 7.59 -0.83 20.07
N ALA A 157 8.29 -1.27 21.13
CA ALA A 157 8.51 -0.47 22.33
C ALA A 157 9.36 0.79 22.05
N VAL A 158 10.21 0.76 21.03
CA VAL A 158 11.05 1.91 20.63
C VAL A 158 10.44 2.67 19.46
N SER A 159 9.99 1.96 18.42
CA SER A 159 9.41 2.52 17.20
C SER A 159 8.40 1.57 16.58
N PRO A 160 7.09 1.75 16.84
CA PRO A 160 6.02 0.96 16.23
C PRO A 160 6.00 0.99 14.70
N ARG A 161 6.64 2.01 14.11
CA ARG A 161 6.76 2.17 12.67
C ARG A 161 7.88 1.30 12.10
N ALA A 162 8.93 1.01 12.86
CA ALA A 162 10.08 0.24 12.36
C ALA A 162 9.83 -1.28 12.32
N VAL A 163 8.80 -1.78 13.02
CA VAL A 163 8.52 -3.21 13.21
C VAL A 163 8.54 -4.01 11.90
N GLY A 164 7.75 -3.59 10.90
CA GLY A 164 7.65 -4.32 9.64
C GLY A 164 8.98 -4.39 8.89
N LEU A 165 9.74 -3.29 8.86
CA LEU A 165 11.03 -3.26 8.19
C LEU A 165 12.09 -4.10 8.93
N VAL A 166 12.16 -4.02 10.26
CA VAL A 166 13.15 -4.78 11.04
C VAL A 166 12.88 -6.28 10.94
N VAL A 167 11.62 -6.71 11.07
CA VAL A 167 11.25 -8.12 10.92
C VAL A 167 11.54 -8.61 9.50
N LEU A 168 11.28 -7.77 8.48
CA LEU A 168 11.58 -8.13 7.09
C LEU A 168 13.09 -8.26 6.88
N THR A 169 13.88 -7.31 7.37
CA THR A 169 15.35 -7.37 7.31
C THR A 169 15.87 -8.62 8.01
N ALA A 170 15.34 -8.99 9.17
CA ALA A 170 15.69 -10.24 9.84
C ALA A 170 15.35 -11.46 8.97
N GLY A 171 14.20 -11.46 8.29
CA GLY A 171 13.82 -12.50 7.33
C GLY A 171 14.74 -12.57 6.10
N LEU A 172 15.13 -11.43 5.54
CA LEU A 172 16.05 -11.38 4.39
C LEU A 172 17.47 -11.81 4.79
N LEU A 173 17.95 -11.44 5.99
CA LEU A 173 19.23 -11.90 6.53
C LEU A 173 19.20 -13.40 6.80
N TRP A 174 18.08 -13.92 7.28
CA TRP A 174 17.87 -15.37 7.39
C TRP A 174 17.98 -16.03 6.01
N GLY A 175 17.28 -15.51 5.01
CA GLY A 175 17.34 -16.03 3.64
C GLY A 175 18.74 -16.00 3.05
N LEU A 176 19.49 -14.91 3.27
CA LEU A 176 20.89 -14.80 2.87
C LEU A 176 21.77 -15.84 3.58
N TRP A 177 21.53 -16.08 4.86
CA TRP A 177 22.30 -17.05 5.65
C TRP A 177 22.03 -18.50 5.21
N THR A 178 20.78 -18.84 4.86
CA THR A 178 20.40 -20.22 4.53
C THR A 178 20.54 -20.54 3.04
N ALA A 179 20.22 -19.61 2.16
CA ALA A 179 20.20 -19.81 0.71
C ALA A 179 21.36 -19.10 -0.02
N GLY A 180 22.12 -18.25 0.66
CA GLY A 180 23.20 -17.47 0.05
C GLY A 180 22.70 -16.27 -0.75
N ILE A 181 23.59 -15.68 -1.55
CA ILE A 181 23.24 -14.58 -2.45
C ILE A 181 22.52 -15.19 -3.66
N PRO A 182 21.26 -14.81 -3.95
CA PRO A 182 20.54 -15.35 -5.09
C PRO A 182 21.16 -14.87 -6.40
N ALA A 183 20.94 -15.65 -7.46
CA ALA A 183 21.28 -15.22 -8.81
C ALA A 183 20.53 -13.93 -9.16
N ALA A 184 21.22 -13.00 -9.83
CA ALA A 184 20.60 -11.80 -10.35
C ALA A 184 19.51 -12.17 -11.37
N SER A 185 18.31 -11.63 -11.18
CA SER A 185 17.18 -11.82 -12.10
C SER A 185 16.82 -10.50 -12.76
N VAL A 186 16.48 -10.55 -14.05
CA VAL A 186 15.92 -9.40 -14.77
C VAL A 186 14.55 -9.81 -15.28
N PRO A 187 13.45 -9.16 -14.85
CA PRO A 187 12.12 -9.51 -15.31
C PRO A 187 12.01 -9.31 -16.82
N ALA A 188 11.46 -10.31 -17.52
CA ALA A 188 11.19 -10.21 -18.94
C ALA A 188 10.03 -9.23 -19.19
N ALA A 189 10.14 -8.41 -20.23
CA ALA A 189 9.07 -7.49 -20.61
C ALA A 189 7.95 -8.22 -21.38
N THR A 190 7.25 -9.13 -20.70
CA THR A 190 6.11 -9.89 -21.27
C THR A 190 4.80 -9.43 -20.65
N PRO A 191 3.71 -9.29 -21.43
CA PRO A 191 2.41 -8.96 -20.88
C PRO A 191 1.90 -10.10 -20.00
N PHE A 192 1.49 -9.75 -18.79
CA PHE A 192 0.91 -10.63 -17.77
C PHE A 192 1.78 -11.84 -17.45
N PRO A 193 3.01 -11.64 -16.94
CA PRO A 193 4.00 -12.72 -16.73
C PRO A 193 3.51 -13.79 -15.73
N SER A 194 2.61 -13.41 -14.82
CA SER A 194 2.00 -14.30 -13.81
C SER A 194 0.52 -14.59 -14.09
N GLY A 195 0.04 -14.34 -15.32
CA GLY A 195 -1.33 -14.61 -15.78
C GLY A 195 -2.21 -13.36 -15.92
N GLY A 196 -3.04 -13.37 -16.96
CA GLY A 196 -3.91 -12.24 -17.34
C GLY A 196 -5.13 -12.04 -16.44
N PRO A 197 -5.87 -10.93 -16.63
CA PRO A 197 -7.00 -10.56 -15.78
C PRO A 197 -8.12 -11.60 -15.84
N THR A 198 -8.73 -11.87 -14.68
CA THR A 198 -9.98 -12.65 -14.58
C THR A 198 -11.02 -11.82 -13.84
N LEU A 199 -12.11 -11.45 -14.52
CA LEU A 199 -13.23 -10.79 -13.87
C LEU A 199 -13.99 -11.77 -12.98
N SER A 200 -14.22 -11.37 -11.74
CA SER A 200 -15.00 -12.12 -10.77
C SER A 200 -15.76 -11.15 -9.85
N ARG A 201 -16.76 -11.66 -9.14
CA ARG A 201 -17.48 -10.89 -8.11
C ARG A 201 -16.51 -10.30 -7.08
N ALA A 202 -15.58 -11.13 -6.58
CA ALA A 202 -14.58 -10.70 -5.60
C ALA A 202 -13.65 -9.61 -6.16
N ALA A 203 -13.26 -9.69 -7.44
CA ALA A 203 -12.47 -8.65 -8.10
C ALA A 203 -13.25 -7.32 -8.20
N LEU A 204 -14.55 -7.36 -8.53
CA LEU A 204 -15.41 -6.17 -8.58
C LEU A 204 -15.60 -5.55 -7.19
N GLU A 205 -15.91 -6.36 -6.19
CA GLU A 205 -16.07 -5.92 -4.79
C GLU A 205 -14.77 -5.32 -4.24
N GLY A 206 -13.63 -5.98 -4.51
CA GLY A 206 -12.29 -5.47 -4.17
C GLY A 206 -11.98 -4.15 -4.87
N THR A 207 -12.37 -3.99 -6.15
CA THR A 207 -12.21 -2.73 -6.89
C THR A 207 -12.97 -1.61 -6.21
N VAL A 208 -14.24 -1.83 -5.86
CA VAL A 208 -15.09 -0.82 -5.20
C VAL A 208 -14.51 -0.44 -3.83
N ALA A 209 -14.16 -1.43 -3.02
CA ALA A 209 -13.56 -1.21 -1.70
C ALA A 209 -12.24 -0.42 -1.80
N GLN A 210 -11.39 -0.76 -2.77
CA GLN A 210 -10.14 -0.07 -3.01
C GLN A 210 -10.35 1.36 -3.53
N LEU A 211 -11.29 1.59 -4.44
CA LEU A 211 -11.60 2.92 -4.94
C LEU A 211 -12.09 3.83 -3.80
N ALA A 212 -12.99 3.34 -2.95
CA ALA A 212 -13.46 4.08 -1.77
C ALA A 212 -12.29 4.48 -0.86
N MET A 213 -11.36 3.56 -0.59
CA MET A 213 -10.15 3.85 0.19
C MET A 213 -9.21 4.84 -0.50
N THR A 214 -9.11 4.77 -1.83
CA THR A 214 -8.21 5.61 -2.64
C THR A 214 -8.65 7.07 -2.66
N VAL A 215 -9.96 7.35 -2.75
CA VAL A 215 -10.52 8.71 -2.71
C VAL A 215 -10.03 9.46 -1.46
N GLY A 216 -10.26 8.88 -0.28
CA GLY A 216 -9.89 9.53 0.98
C GLY A 216 -8.38 9.58 1.21
N ASN A 217 -7.69 8.44 1.11
CA ASN A 217 -6.30 8.32 1.54
C ASN A 217 -5.28 8.77 0.47
N ALA A 218 -5.44 8.30 -0.76
CA ALA A 218 -4.41 8.46 -1.81
C ALA A 218 -4.69 9.65 -2.76
N ALA A 219 -5.88 10.24 -2.72
CA ALA A 219 -6.20 11.45 -3.45
C ALA A 219 -6.34 12.66 -2.51
N VAL A 220 -7.39 12.71 -1.68
CA VAL A 220 -7.71 13.89 -0.85
C VAL A 220 -6.68 14.14 0.24
N ALA A 221 -6.42 13.17 1.12
CA ALA A 221 -5.46 13.33 2.21
C ALA A 221 -4.02 13.55 1.69
N THR A 222 -3.69 12.96 0.54
CA THR A 222 -2.39 13.14 -0.10
C THR A 222 -2.25 14.54 -0.67
N SER A 223 -3.28 15.05 -1.36
CA SER A 223 -3.34 16.43 -1.84
C SER A 223 -3.16 17.44 -0.70
N LEU A 224 -3.89 17.28 0.40
CA LEU A 224 -3.75 18.13 1.58
C LEU A 224 -2.34 18.04 2.18
N LEU A 225 -1.80 16.84 2.33
CA LEU A 225 -0.46 16.66 2.89
C LEU A 225 0.64 17.25 2.00
N LEU A 226 0.46 17.20 0.68
CA LEU A 226 1.35 17.86 -0.28
C LEU A 226 1.31 19.39 -0.11
N SER A 227 0.14 19.99 0.06
CA SER A 227 0.01 21.41 0.40
C SER A 227 0.63 21.73 1.76
N ASP A 228 0.29 20.98 2.82
CA ASP A 228 0.67 21.36 4.18
C ASP A 228 2.16 21.15 4.49
N ARG A 229 2.76 20.07 3.97
CA ARG A 229 4.11 19.65 4.36
C ARG A 229 5.15 19.96 3.31
N TYR A 230 4.71 19.93 2.07
CA TYR A 230 5.58 20.24 0.97
C TYR A 230 5.32 21.64 0.51
N GLY A 231 4.08 22.16 0.47
CA GLY A 231 3.62 23.41 -0.16
C GLY A 231 3.41 23.27 -1.67
N ALA A 232 3.08 22.05 -2.11
CA ALA A 232 2.80 21.70 -3.48
C ALA A 232 1.29 21.51 -3.69
N ASP A 233 0.67 22.41 -4.44
CA ASP A 233 -0.77 22.39 -4.73
C ASP A 233 -1.10 21.39 -5.84
N VAL A 234 -1.23 20.13 -5.47
CA VAL A 234 -1.62 19.04 -6.38
C VAL A 234 -3.05 18.62 -6.07
N SER A 235 -3.95 18.75 -7.05
CA SER A 235 -5.36 18.39 -6.84
C SER A 235 -5.58 16.87 -6.69
N PRO A 236 -6.65 16.44 -5.98
CA PRO A 236 -7.06 15.04 -5.91
C PRO A 236 -7.28 14.41 -7.30
N ASP A 237 -7.82 15.18 -8.25
CA ASP A 237 -8.04 14.74 -9.63
C ASP A 237 -6.74 14.43 -10.36
N ARG A 238 -5.71 15.28 -10.19
CA ARG A 238 -4.39 15.06 -10.79
C ARG A 238 -3.70 13.83 -10.21
N LEU A 239 -3.86 13.58 -8.91
CA LEU A 239 -3.37 12.35 -8.27
C LEU A 239 -4.15 11.12 -8.76
N ALA A 240 -5.45 11.23 -8.99
CA ALA A 240 -6.24 10.13 -9.54
C ALA A 240 -5.83 9.80 -10.98
N GLU A 241 -5.55 10.82 -11.80
CA GLU A 241 -5.08 10.61 -13.17
C GLU A 241 -3.74 9.86 -13.20
N SER A 242 -2.77 10.26 -12.38
CA SER A 242 -1.47 9.58 -12.30
C SER A 242 -1.59 8.14 -11.78
N MET A 243 -2.41 7.91 -10.75
CA MET A 243 -2.70 6.57 -10.27
C MET A 243 -3.35 5.72 -11.36
N GLY A 244 -4.30 6.28 -12.09
CA GLY A 244 -4.96 5.62 -13.21
C GLY A 244 -3.97 5.20 -14.30
N ALA A 245 -3.17 6.14 -14.78
CA ALA A 245 -2.14 5.91 -15.79
C ALA A 245 -1.11 4.86 -15.34
N MET A 246 -0.60 4.98 -14.11
CA MET A 246 0.36 4.03 -13.55
C MET A 246 -0.21 2.62 -13.50
N ASN A 247 -1.45 2.44 -13.04
CA ASN A 247 -2.04 1.10 -12.97
C ASN A 247 -2.23 0.47 -14.34
N LEU A 248 -2.70 1.24 -15.32
CA LEU A 248 -2.91 0.75 -16.69
C LEU A 248 -1.59 0.40 -17.40
N LEU A 249 -0.49 1.07 -17.06
CA LEU A 249 0.83 0.80 -17.62
C LEU A 249 1.57 -0.33 -16.88
N ALA A 250 1.51 -0.34 -15.54
CA ALA A 250 2.32 -1.22 -14.71
C ALA A 250 1.73 -2.61 -14.52
N VAL A 251 0.41 -2.70 -14.30
CA VAL A 251 -0.26 -3.98 -14.00
C VAL A 251 -0.10 -5.00 -15.14
N PRO A 252 -0.22 -4.64 -16.43
CA PRO A 252 0.07 -5.56 -17.53
C PRO A 252 1.51 -6.06 -17.55
N LEU A 253 2.46 -5.34 -16.95
CA LEU A 253 3.87 -5.75 -16.88
C LEU A 253 4.17 -6.56 -15.61
N GLY A 254 3.13 -7.01 -14.89
CA GLY A 254 3.27 -7.84 -13.69
C GLY A 254 3.44 -7.05 -12.40
N ALA A 255 3.38 -5.71 -12.43
CA ALA A 255 3.37 -4.91 -11.22
C ALA A 255 2.06 -5.07 -10.44
N LEU A 256 2.12 -4.83 -9.13
CA LEU A 256 0.89 -4.72 -8.35
C LEU A 256 0.13 -3.44 -8.68
N PRO A 257 -1.19 -3.40 -8.42
CA PRO A 257 -1.92 -2.14 -8.47
C PRO A 257 -1.35 -1.17 -7.43
N MET A 258 -1.05 0.07 -7.84
CA MET A 258 -0.32 1.07 -7.05
C MET A 258 -1.12 2.37 -6.86
N CYS A 259 -0.79 3.14 -5.81
CA CYS A 259 -1.40 4.43 -5.49
C CYS A 259 -0.41 5.41 -4.83
N HIS A 260 -0.84 6.66 -4.64
CA HIS A 260 -0.07 7.72 -3.96
C HIS A 260 -0.43 7.86 -2.47
N GLY A 261 -0.40 6.79 -1.69
CA GLY A 261 -0.93 6.80 -0.32
C GLY A 261 -0.34 7.88 0.60
N SER A 262 -1.21 8.60 1.33
CA SER A 262 -0.79 9.67 2.26
C SER A 262 0.07 9.16 3.42
N GLY A 263 -0.12 7.89 3.81
CA GLY A 263 0.70 7.24 4.84
C GLY A 263 2.17 7.13 4.45
N GLY A 264 2.45 6.68 3.22
CA GLY A 264 3.81 6.62 2.71
C GLY A 264 4.42 8.01 2.51
N LEU A 265 3.63 8.98 2.02
CA LEU A 265 4.07 10.38 1.90
C LEU A 265 4.42 11.01 3.26
N ALA A 266 3.58 10.75 4.28
CA ALA A 266 3.84 11.17 5.65
C ALA A 266 5.07 10.46 6.24
N GLY A 267 5.27 9.18 5.90
CA GLY A 267 6.47 8.42 6.22
C GLY A 267 7.71 9.09 5.66
N LYS A 268 7.77 9.31 4.34
CA LYS A 268 8.89 10.01 3.68
C LYS A 268 9.19 11.35 4.36
N HIS A 269 8.16 12.14 4.66
CA HIS A 269 8.32 13.42 5.39
C HIS A 269 8.93 13.24 6.78
N ALA A 270 8.40 12.30 7.56
CA ALA A 270 8.82 12.03 8.94
C ALA A 270 10.28 11.54 9.02
N PHE A 271 10.73 10.83 7.98
CA PHE A 271 12.12 10.40 7.83
C PHE A 271 13.03 11.43 7.14
N GLY A 272 12.52 12.64 6.88
CA GLY A 272 13.34 13.78 6.47
C GLY A 272 13.33 14.14 4.98
N ALA A 273 12.63 13.39 4.12
CA ALA A 273 12.57 13.74 2.70
C ALA A 273 11.78 15.02 2.47
N ARG A 274 12.30 15.87 1.59
CA ARG A 274 11.71 17.14 1.16
C ARG A 274 11.65 17.26 -0.36
N THR A 275 12.45 16.50 -1.10
CA THR A 275 12.56 16.63 -2.56
C THR A 275 12.28 15.32 -3.30
N ALA A 276 12.25 15.37 -4.63
CA ALA A 276 12.11 14.18 -5.46
C ALA A 276 13.32 13.23 -5.39
N THR A 277 14.45 13.64 -4.79
CA THR A 277 15.61 12.77 -4.61
C THR A 277 15.26 11.52 -3.82
N ALA A 278 14.42 11.61 -2.78
CA ALA A 278 13.96 10.44 -2.04
C ALA A 278 13.23 9.40 -2.92
N ASN A 279 12.56 9.84 -3.98
CA ASN A 279 11.92 8.96 -4.96
C ASN A 279 12.94 8.30 -5.89
N LEU A 280 13.99 9.02 -6.30
CA LEU A 280 15.09 8.45 -7.08
C LEU A 280 15.83 7.37 -6.28
N VAL A 281 16.17 7.67 -5.03
CA VAL A 281 16.82 6.72 -4.12
C VAL A 281 15.91 5.52 -3.89
N ALA A 282 14.63 5.73 -3.60
CA ALA A 282 13.68 4.62 -3.44
C ALA A 282 13.58 3.78 -4.71
N GLY A 283 13.54 4.41 -5.88
CA GLY A 283 13.56 3.73 -7.18
C GLY A 283 14.76 2.82 -7.36
N CYS A 284 15.97 3.31 -7.04
CA CYS A 284 17.20 2.52 -7.05
C CYS A 284 17.15 1.36 -6.05
N LEU A 285 16.62 1.58 -4.84
CA LEU A 285 16.47 0.53 -3.82
C LEU A 285 15.52 -0.58 -4.29
N TYR A 286 14.34 -0.22 -4.82
CA TYR A 286 13.40 -1.19 -5.38
C TYR A 286 13.97 -1.90 -6.61
N GLY A 287 14.73 -1.19 -7.46
CA GLY A 287 15.41 -1.78 -8.61
C GLY A 287 16.47 -2.81 -8.19
N GLY A 288 17.27 -2.48 -7.17
CA GLY A 288 18.22 -3.43 -6.58
C GLY A 288 17.51 -4.66 -6.00
N LEU A 289 16.44 -4.46 -5.23
CA LEU A 289 15.63 -5.56 -4.69
C LEU A 289 14.96 -6.40 -5.79
N ALA A 290 14.57 -5.81 -6.92
CA ALA A 290 14.04 -6.54 -8.06
C ALA A 290 15.09 -7.50 -8.65
N VAL A 291 16.35 -7.07 -8.71
CA VAL A 291 17.46 -7.92 -9.20
C VAL A 291 17.72 -9.10 -8.26
N VAL A 292 17.67 -8.88 -6.95
CA VAL A 292 17.94 -9.92 -5.93
C VAL A 292 16.68 -10.48 -5.28
N SER A 293 15.54 -10.45 -5.97
CA SER A 293 14.23 -10.78 -5.37
C SER A 293 14.14 -12.23 -4.87
N GLY A 294 15.01 -13.12 -5.32
CA GLY A 294 15.13 -14.49 -4.77
C GLY A 294 15.43 -14.52 -3.26
N LEU A 295 15.95 -13.43 -2.68
CA LEU A 295 16.12 -13.31 -1.21
C LEU A 295 14.80 -13.46 -0.45
N PHE A 296 13.68 -13.09 -1.07
CA PHE A 296 12.36 -13.19 -0.43
C PHE A 296 11.83 -14.62 -0.39
N GLU A 297 12.30 -15.50 -1.28
CA GLU A 297 11.83 -16.90 -1.37
C GLU A 297 12.30 -17.75 -0.18
N ALA A 298 13.44 -17.37 0.43
CA ALA A 298 14.01 -18.05 1.59
C ALA A 298 13.54 -17.47 2.94
N VAL A 299 12.62 -16.48 2.93
CA VAL A 299 12.06 -15.89 4.15
C VAL A 299 11.12 -16.90 4.83
N PRO A 300 11.31 -17.22 6.13
CA PRO A 300 10.43 -18.13 6.83
C PRO A 300 8.97 -17.65 6.83
N MET A 301 8.04 -18.54 6.46
CA MET A 301 6.60 -18.23 6.43
C MET A 301 6.07 -17.72 7.78
N ALA A 302 6.60 -18.22 8.90
CA ALA A 302 6.23 -17.72 10.22
C ALA A 302 6.63 -16.25 10.43
N LEU A 303 7.78 -15.80 9.93
CA LEU A 303 8.15 -14.38 9.96
C LEU A 303 7.25 -13.54 9.05
N LEU A 304 6.81 -14.10 7.93
CA LEU A 304 5.79 -13.47 7.09
C LEU A 304 4.48 -13.27 7.86
N GLY A 305 4.03 -14.25 8.64
CA GLY A 305 2.89 -14.09 9.56
C GLY A 305 3.08 -12.91 10.52
N VAL A 306 4.27 -12.73 11.10
CA VAL A 306 4.58 -11.56 11.94
C VAL A 306 4.52 -10.24 11.15
N LEU A 307 4.99 -10.23 9.91
CA LEU A 307 4.85 -9.07 9.02
C LEU A 307 3.39 -8.73 8.75
N LEU A 308 2.53 -9.74 8.52
CA LEU A 308 1.10 -9.54 8.34
C LEU A 308 0.45 -8.92 9.57
N VAL A 309 0.81 -9.37 10.78
CA VAL A 309 0.34 -8.76 12.04
C VAL A 309 0.79 -7.30 12.14
N ALA A 310 2.04 -6.99 11.78
CA ALA A 310 2.55 -5.62 11.80
C ALA A 310 1.79 -4.70 10.83
N VAL A 311 1.52 -5.17 9.60
CA VAL A 311 0.74 -4.44 8.59
C VAL A 311 -0.71 -4.27 9.07
N ALA A 312 -1.32 -5.32 9.61
CA ALA A 312 -2.66 -5.29 10.17
C ALA A 312 -2.77 -4.28 11.32
N ALA A 313 -1.81 -4.28 12.26
CA ALA A 313 -1.78 -3.32 13.35
C ALA A 313 -1.65 -1.88 12.83
N SER A 314 -0.86 -1.65 11.79
CA SER A 314 -0.76 -0.34 11.16
C SER A 314 -2.08 0.12 10.54
N LEU A 315 -2.75 -0.76 9.79
CA LEU A 315 -4.07 -0.48 9.20
C LEU A 315 -5.15 -0.24 10.26
N ALA A 316 -5.20 -1.08 11.30
CA ALA A 316 -6.16 -0.95 12.39
C ALA A 316 -5.98 0.35 13.17
N ARG A 317 -4.73 0.74 13.49
CA ARG A 317 -4.45 2.03 14.14
C ARG A 317 -4.95 3.20 13.31
N THR A 318 -4.67 3.21 12.00
CA THR A 318 -5.16 4.28 11.12
C THR A 318 -6.69 4.28 11.01
N ALA A 319 -7.32 3.10 10.97
CA ALA A 319 -8.76 2.98 10.90
C ALA A 319 -9.46 3.53 12.16
N LEU A 320 -8.91 3.25 13.35
CA LEU A 320 -9.54 3.60 14.63
C LEU A 320 -9.17 4.99 15.15
N ALA A 321 -7.95 5.47 14.88
CA ALA A 321 -7.50 6.79 15.38
C ALA A 321 -8.07 7.97 14.58
N ALA A 322 -8.46 7.74 13.32
CA ALA A 322 -8.97 8.76 12.42
C ALA A 322 -10.49 8.61 12.24
N THR A 323 -11.23 8.33 13.31
CA THR A 323 -12.70 8.31 13.27
C THR A 323 -13.29 8.74 14.62
N ASP A 324 -14.42 9.41 14.55
CA ASP A 324 -15.31 9.70 15.69
C ASP A 324 -16.25 8.52 16.02
N ARG A 325 -16.27 7.47 15.19
CA ARG A 325 -17.21 6.34 15.28
C ARG A 325 -16.49 4.98 15.31
N PRO A 326 -15.64 4.71 16.31
CA PRO A 326 -14.85 3.48 16.37
C PRO A 326 -15.74 2.22 16.40
N VAL A 327 -16.89 2.26 17.08
CA VAL A 327 -17.84 1.13 17.12
C VAL A 327 -18.36 0.76 15.74
N PHE A 328 -18.67 1.75 14.90
CA PHE A 328 -19.13 1.51 13.53
C PHE A 328 -18.02 0.89 12.67
N VAL A 329 -16.79 1.39 12.80
CA VAL A 329 -15.62 0.84 12.10
C VAL A 329 -15.38 -0.62 12.49
N VAL A 330 -15.44 -0.94 13.78
CA VAL A 330 -15.31 -2.31 14.28
C VAL A 330 -16.44 -3.19 13.77
N ALA A 331 -17.69 -2.70 13.76
CA ALA A 331 -18.84 -3.46 13.26
C ALA A 331 -18.71 -3.80 11.77
N VAL A 332 -18.25 -2.86 10.94
CA VAL A 332 -17.97 -3.13 9.51
C VAL A 332 -16.87 -4.16 9.34
N GLY A 333 -15.78 -4.07 10.13
CA GLY A 333 -14.71 -5.07 10.09
C GLY A 333 -15.17 -6.48 10.52
N ALA A 334 -15.94 -6.57 11.62
CA ALA A 334 -16.52 -7.82 12.07
C ALA A 334 -17.45 -8.43 11.02
N LEU A 335 -18.32 -7.61 10.41
CA LEU A 335 -19.19 -8.06 9.32
C LEU A 335 -18.38 -8.59 8.14
N ALA A 336 -17.26 -7.96 7.79
CA ALA A 336 -16.42 -8.41 6.68
C ALA A 336 -15.78 -9.77 6.96
N VAL A 337 -15.31 -10.02 8.19
CA VAL A 337 -14.76 -11.32 8.61
C VAL A 337 -15.83 -12.41 8.57
N LEU A 338 -17.06 -12.08 9.01
CA LEU A 338 -18.18 -13.02 9.04
C LEU A 338 -18.81 -13.28 7.67
N THR A 339 -18.62 -12.37 6.70
CA THR A 339 -19.24 -12.45 5.37
C THR A 339 -18.20 -12.26 4.28
N ASN A 340 -18.05 -11.04 3.77
CA ASN A 340 -16.97 -10.59 2.89
C ASN A 340 -16.90 -9.06 2.89
N VAL A 341 -15.79 -8.51 2.37
CA VAL A 341 -15.56 -7.06 2.33
C VAL A 341 -16.58 -6.31 1.47
N GLY A 342 -17.09 -6.91 0.39
CA GLY A 342 -18.10 -6.30 -0.46
C GLY A 342 -19.41 -6.06 0.28
N VAL A 343 -19.93 -7.08 0.95
CA VAL A 343 -21.13 -7.01 1.78
C VAL A 343 -20.96 -6.01 2.90
N ALA A 344 -19.82 -6.04 3.60
CA ALA A 344 -19.53 -5.10 4.67
C ALA A 344 -19.47 -3.64 4.19
N PHE A 345 -18.87 -3.40 3.02
CA PHE A 345 -18.83 -2.09 2.40
C PHE A 345 -20.24 -1.59 2.04
N VAL A 346 -21.04 -2.41 1.35
CA VAL A 346 -22.41 -2.02 0.94
C VAL A 346 -23.29 -1.75 2.15
N ALA A 347 -23.24 -2.61 3.18
CA ALA A 347 -23.99 -2.42 4.41
C ALA A 347 -23.57 -1.14 5.15
N GLY A 348 -22.25 -0.91 5.26
CA GLY A 348 -21.69 0.30 5.86
C GLY A 348 -22.06 1.56 5.10
N ALA A 349 -21.99 1.54 3.76
CA ALA A 349 -22.39 2.65 2.91
C ALA A 349 -23.90 2.93 3.01
N ALA A 350 -24.75 1.90 2.98
CA ALA A 350 -26.19 2.06 3.12
C ALA A 350 -26.57 2.66 4.48
N TRP A 351 -25.93 2.21 5.57
CA TRP A 351 -26.08 2.82 6.89
C TRP A 351 -25.62 4.27 6.90
N TRP A 352 -24.45 4.55 6.32
CA TRP A 352 -23.90 5.89 6.19
C TRP A 352 -24.71 6.80 5.26
N LEU A 353 -25.65 6.32 4.47
CA LEU A 353 -26.49 7.20 3.64
C LEU A 353 -27.83 7.55 4.30
N ARG A 354 -28.18 6.92 5.44
CA ARG A 354 -29.43 7.22 6.19
C ARG A 354 -29.49 8.66 6.71
N PRO A 355 -30.65 9.27 6.95
CA PRO A 355 -30.75 10.62 7.51
C PRO A 355 -30.00 10.75 8.85
N ARG A 356 -29.42 11.93 9.13
CA ARG A 356 -28.60 12.18 10.33
C ARG A 356 -29.32 11.90 11.66
N ALA A 357 -30.65 11.96 11.69
CA ALA A 357 -31.46 11.61 12.86
C ALA A 357 -31.33 10.13 13.30
N PHE A 358 -30.78 9.27 12.44
CA PHE A 358 -30.61 7.82 12.68
C PHE A 358 -29.13 7.39 12.71
N ARG A 359 -28.19 8.33 12.86
CA ARG A 359 -26.73 8.12 12.74
C ARG A 359 -25.93 8.53 13.95
#